data_AF-A0A9E7I5V5-F1
#
_entry.id   AF-A0A9E7I5V5-F1
#
_cell.length_a   1.000
_cell.length_b   1.000
_cell.length_c   1.000
_cell.angle_alpha   90.00
_cell.angle_beta   90.00
_cell.angle_gamma   90.00
#
_symmetry.space_group_name_H-M   'P 1'
#
loop_
_entity.id
_entity.type
_entity.pdbx_description
1 polymer ?
#
loop_
_entity_poly.entity_id
_entity_poly.type
_entity_poly.pdbx_seq_one_letter_code
_entity_poly.pdbx_strand_id
1 'polypeptide(L)'
;MATHLLPITLLSLLAAASSHHSIAASPHGRDIVEAVREMQRASYFSFAMLIQMVQDKLPDNSTFLMPSDRMLSKILIPENEVVAFLGRHSIPSLLLFDDLRRLPSGTLVPTYQPDSMITVNNSGRRNLYLNGALLVRPNVCTAGPSFRCHGIYGEMTAVAVNRAAPPNCSGAAPLPPAAAVPLLAPPPQPTSVAPPSVDAAVSPSPAGFDDSARRSGSPAISFSMACSAAIVQFLILSMVNNPS
;
A
#
# COMPACT_ATOMS: atom_id res chain seq x y z
N MET A 1 -19.82 29.59 54.72
CA MET A 1 -20.09 28.53 53.71
C MET A 1 -20.22 29.05 52.27
N ALA A 2 -20.47 30.35 52.03
CA ALA A 2 -20.65 30.89 50.67
C ALA A 2 -19.36 31.31 49.93
N THR A 3 -18.21 31.36 50.60
CA THR A 3 -16.94 31.90 50.04
C THR A 3 -16.14 30.90 49.20
N HIS A 4 -16.46 29.60 49.27
CA HIS A 4 -15.77 28.56 48.47
C HIS A 4 -16.50 28.22 47.17
N LEU A 5 -17.73 28.69 46.96
CA LEU A 5 -18.49 28.40 45.74
C LEU A 5 -17.91 29.12 44.52
N LEU A 6 -17.37 30.32 44.70
CA LEU A 6 -16.80 31.18 43.65
C LEU A 6 -15.47 30.63 43.05
N PRO A 7 -14.50 30.14 43.83
CA PRO A 7 -13.31 29.52 43.25
C PRO A 7 -13.61 28.16 42.59
N ILE A 8 -14.60 27.42 43.07
CA ILE A 8 -15.00 26.13 42.49
C ILE A 8 -15.68 26.32 41.14
N THR A 9 -16.56 27.32 41.00
CA THR A 9 -17.19 27.67 39.72
C THR A 9 -16.17 28.20 38.71
N LEU A 10 -15.17 28.96 39.17
CA LEU A 10 -14.11 29.45 38.28
C LEU A 10 -13.21 28.30 37.78
N LEU A 11 -12.81 27.37 38.64
CA LEU A 11 -11.96 26.24 38.26
C LEU A 11 -12.67 25.27 37.30
N SER A 12 -13.97 25.05 37.50
CA SER A 12 -14.80 24.25 36.59
C SER A 12 -15.04 24.94 35.24
N LEU A 13 -15.09 26.28 35.20
CA LEU A 13 -15.17 27.04 33.95
C LEU A 13 -13.86 27.02 33.16
N LEU A 14 -12.70 27.07 33.83
CA LEU A 14 -11.39 26.88 33.17
C LEU A 14 -11.17 25.44 32.68
N ALA A 15 -11.68 24.44 33.40
CA ALA A 15 -11.68 23.04 32.97
C ALA A 15 -12.61 22.82 31.76
N ALA A 16 -13.74 23.54 31.69
CA ALA A 16 -14.63 23.49 30.53
C ALA A 16 -14.06 24.26 29.32
N ALA A 17 -13.33 25.36 29.53
CA ALA A 17 -12.65 26.10 28.47
C ALA A 17 -11.41 25.38 27.90
N SER A 18 -10.90 24.35 28.59
CA SER A 18 -9.84 23.48 28.11
C SER A 18 -10.36 22.25 27.34
N SER A 19 -11.64 22.24 26.97
CA SER A 19 -12.17 21.29 25.97
C SER A 19 -11.54 21.58 24.60
N HIS A 20 -10.38 20.95 24.41
CA HIS A 20 -9.66 20.67 23.17
C HIS A 20 -10.01 21.60 22.01
N HIS A 21 -9.17 22.63 21.80
CA HIS A 21 -8.95 23.12 20.45
C HIS A 21 -8.25 22.00 19.66
N SER A 22 -9.02 20.99 19.25
CA SER A 22 -8.62 20.08 18.20
C SER A 22 -8.49 20.95 16.97
N ILE A 23 -7.26 21.38 16.64
CA ILE A 23 -6.95 21.83 15.29
C ILE A 23 -7.42 20.68 14.41
N ALA A 24 -8.57 20.83 13.76
CA ALA A 24 -9.17 19.77 12.98
C ALA A 24 -8.18 19.49 11.85
N ALA A 25 -7.37 18.43 12.00
CA ALA A 25 -6.45 18.00 10.96
C ALA A 25 -7.28 17.80 9.70
N SER A 26 -6.82 18.41 8.60
CA SER A 26 -7.46 18.24 7.30
C SER A 26 -7.62 16.75 7.00
N PRO A 27 -8.64 16.33 6.23
CA PRO A 27 -8.79 14.93 5.82
C PRO A 27 -7.47 14.34 5.29
N HIS A 28 -6.76 15.10 4.45
CA HIS A 28 -5.43 14.78 3.96
C HIS A 28 -4.39 14.54 5.08
N GLY A 29 -4.28 15.47 6.04
CA GLY A 29 -3.35 15.32 7.16
C GLY A 29 -3.64 14.11 8.04
N ARG A 30 -4.93 13.78 8.24
CA ARG A 30 -5.32 12.55 8.97
C ARG A 30 -4.89 11.29 8.23
N ASP A 31 -5.02 11.28 6.91
CA ASP A 31 -4.63 10.15 6.07
C ASP A 31 -3.11 9.96 6.04
N ILE A 32 -2.33 11.06 6.01
CA ILE A 32 -0.87 11.03 6.14
C ILE A 32 -0.49 10.41 7.49
N VAL A 33 -1.09 10.87 8.58
CA VAL A 33 -0.80 10.38 9.94
C VAL A 33 -1.09 8.87 10.04
N GLU A 34 -2.17 8.39 9.44
CA GLU A 34 -2.48 6.96 9.42
C GLU A 34 -1.45 6.17 8.61
N ALA A 35 -1.14 6.62 7.38
CA ALA A 35 -0.17 5.96 6.52
C ALA A 35 1.22 5.90 7.17
N VAL A 36 1.70 7.01 7.74
CA VAL A 36 2.95 7.09 8.51
C VAL A 36 2.96 6.07 9.65
N ARG A 37 1.85 5.92 10.37
CA ARG A 37 1.76 4.94 11.46
C ARG A 37 1.84 3.50 10.95
N GLU A 38 1.19 3.20 9.83
CA GLU A 38 1.30 1.89 9.17
C GLU A 38 2.73 1.61 8.69
N MET A 39 3.40 2.60 8.09
CA MET A 39 4.82 2.51 7.68
C MET A 39 5.75 2.20 8.87
N GLN A 40 5.58 2.91 9.98
CA GLN A 40 6.38 2.73 11.20
C GLN A 40 6.16 1.35 11.83
N ARG A 41 4.91 0.89 11.93
CA ARG A 41 4.58 -0.48 12.40
C ARG A 41 5.22 -1.55 11.51
N ALA A 42 5.39 -1.25 10.23
CA ALA A 42 6.05 -2.12 9.27
C ALA A 42 7.58 -1.93 9.19
N SER A 43 8.18 -1.10 10.05
CA SER A 43 9.62 -0.83 10.08
C SER A 43 10.18 -0.12 8.85
N TYR A 44 9.42 0.82 8.27
CA TYR A 44 9.90 1.77 7.24
C TYR A 44 10.02 3.17 7.86
N PHE A 45 10.84 3.30 8.90
CA PHE A 45 10.93 4.54 9.68
C PHE A 45 11.54 5.68 8.88
N SER A 46 12.57 5.39 8.08
CA SER A 46 13.27 6.41 7.29
C SER A 46 12.37 6.97 6.19
N PHE A 47 11.60 6.10 5.52
CA PHE A 47 10.64 6.54 4.51
C PHE A 47 9.50 7.37 5.15
N ALA A 48 8.99 6.95 6.30
CA ALA A 48 8.00 7.70 7.06
C ALA A 48 8.50 9.10 7.46
N MET A 49 9.79 9.25 7.81
CA MET A 49 10.40 10.55 8.08
C MET A 49 10.43 11.44 6.83
N LEU A 50 10.81 10.90 5.66
CA LEU A 50 10.79 11.67 4.41
C LEU A 50 9.38 12.19 4.08
N ILE A 51 8.36 11.37 4.28
CA ILE A 51 6.94 11.76 4.13
C ILE A 51 6.58 12.91 5.07
N GLN A 52 6.98 12.84 6.34
CA GLN A 52 6.72 13.90 7.31
C GLN A 52 7.43 15.22 6.96
N MET A 53 8.64 15.17 6.38
CA MET A 53 9.37 16.39 5.97
C MET A 53 8.66 17.20 4.89
N VAL A 54 7.83 16.56 4.06
CA VAL A 54 7.20 17.20 2.90
C VAL A 54 5.69 17.00 2.86
N GLN A 55 5.04 16.72 4.00
CA GLN A 55 3.62 16.40 4.10
C GLN A 55 2.71 17.33 3.28
N ASP A 56 2.94 18.64 3.33
CA ASP A 56 2.08 19.63 2.67
C ASP A 56 2.30 19.70 1.15
N LYS A 57 3.34 19.01 0.65
CA LYS A 57 3.70 18.90 -0.77
C LYS A 57 3.34 17.52 -1.34
N LEU A 58 2.80 16.61 -0.53
CA LEU A 58 2.45 15.28 -0.98
C LEU A 58 1.14 15.31 -1.78
N PRO A 59 1.11 14.69 -2.96
CA PRO A 59 -0.13 14.54 -3.69
C PRO A 59 -1.06 13.51 -3.03
N ASP A 60 -2.36 13.79 -3.10
CA ASP A 60 -3.40 12.81 -2.79
C ASP A 60 -3.33 11.61 -3.73
N ASN A 61 -3.93 10.48 -3.32
CA ASN A 61 -4.04 9.27 -4.14
C ASN A 61 -2.68 8.75 -4.63
N SER A 62 -1.82 8.39 -3.68
CA SER A 62 -0.45 7.96 -3.96
C SER A 62 -0.21 6.51 -3.53
N THR A 63 0.47 5.74 -4.38
CA THR A 63 1.06 4.45 -3.97
C THR A 63 2.56 4.61 -3.80
N PHE A 64 3.06 4.53 -2.56
CA PHE A 64 4.48 4.60 -2.24
C PHE A 64 5.18 3.25 -2.40
N LEU A 65 6.35 3.28 -3.03
CA LEU A 65 7.27 2.16 -3.17
C LEU A 65 8.47 2.40 -2.27
N MET A 66 8.41 1.84 -1.07
CA MET A 66 9.27 2.20 0.06
C MET A 66 10.50 1.29 0.12
N PRO A 67 11.71 1.81 -0.14
CA PRO A 67 12.92 1.08 0.18
C PRO A 67 13.01 0.88 1.70
N SER A 68 13.64 -0.22 2.13
CA SER A 68 13.88 -0.45 3.56
C SER A 68 14.85 0.58 4.15
N ASP A 69 14.79 0.78 5.47
CA ASP A 69 15.69 1.70 6.18
C ASP A 69 17.18 1.39 5.93
N ARG A 70 17.54 0.10 5.82
CA ARG A 70 18.90 -0.35 5.48
C ARG A 70 19.34 0.06 4.07
N MET A 71 18.40 0.21 3.13
CA MET A 71 18.70 0.69 1.79
C MET A 71 18.80 2.21 1.77
N LEU A 72 17.83 2.89 2.39
CA LEU A 72 17.83 4.35 2.49
C LEU A 72 19.06 4.90 3.19
N SER A 73 19.61 4.21 4.20
CA SER A 73 20.83 4.64 4.90
C SER A 73 22.09 4.69 4.02
N LYS A 74 22.03 4.13 2.81
CA LYS A 74 23.13 4.14 1.82
C LYS A 74 22.94 5.21 0.73
N ILE A 75 21.78 5.87 0.72
CA ILE A 75 21.42 6.86 -0.30
C ILE A 75 21.56 8.24 0.33
N LEU A 76 22.30 9.13 -0.33
CA LEU A 76 22.34 10.54 0.04
C LEU A 76 21.17 11.25 -0.66
N ILE A 77 20.22 11.76 0.12
CA ILE A 77 19.08 12.53 -0.37
C ILE A 77 19.24 13.97 0.14
N PRO A 78 19.69 14.90 -0.72
CA PRO A 78 19.70 16.32 -0.38
C PRO A 78 18.29 16.81 0.00
N GLU A 79 18.19 17.77 0.91
CA GLU A 79 16.89 18.28 1.38
C GLU A 79 16.01 18.81 0.24
N ASN A 80 16.63 19.49 -0.74
CA ASN A 80 15.95 20.00 -1.93
C ASN A 80 15.51 18.90 -2.91
N GLU A 81 15.96 17.67 -2.74
CA GLU A 81 15.66 16.51 -3.60
C GLU A 81 14.63 15.56 -2.97
N VAL A 82 14.15 15.81 -1.74
CA VAL A 82 13.24 14.89 -1.03
C VAL A 82 11.93 14.70 -1.80
N VAL A 83 11.33 15.78 -2.31
CA VAL A 83 10.08 15.69 -3.10
C VAL A 83 10.32 14.90 -4.39
N ALA A 84 11.43 15.13 -5.08
CA ALA A 84 11.76 14.42 -6.31
C ALA A 84 12.06 12.94 -6.05
N PHE A 85 12.74 12.64 -4.95
CA PHE A 85 12.99 11.28 -4.48
C PHE A 85 11.66 10.54 -4.22
N LEU A 86 10.77 11.12 -3.42
CA LEU A 86 9.45 10.54 -3.15
C LEU A 86 8.61 10.42 -4.41
N GLY A 87 8.73 11.39 -5.32
CA GLY A 87 8.09 11.38 -6.64
C GLY A 87 8.49 10.18 -7.49
N ARG A 88 9.79 9.82 -7.53
CA ARG A 88 10.29 8.63 -8.25
C ARG A 88 9.83 7.31 -7.60
N HIS A 89 9.55 7.36 -6.31
CA HIS A 89 9.08 6.25 -5.49
C HIS A 89 7.56 6.27 -5.25
N SER A 90 6.78 6.95 -6.09
CA SER A 90 5.33 7.01 -5.96
C SER A 90 4.60 6.94 -7.29
N ILE A 91 3.49 6.19 -7.31
CA ILE A 91 2.60 6.04 -8.46
C ILE A 91 1.34 6.90 -8.22
N PRO A 92 0.86 7.67 -9.22
CA PRO A 92 -0.33 8.53 -9.12
C PRO A 92 -1.64 7.72 -9.23
N SER A 93 -1.78 6.71 -8.38
CA SER A 93 -2.96 5.86 -8.27
C SER A 93 -2.91 5.07 -6.95
N LEU A 94 -4.05 4.58 -6.50
CA LEU A 94 -4.18 3.73 -5.31
C LEU A 94 -4.14 2.26 -5.72
N LEU A 95 -2.95 1.68 -5.76
CA LEU A 95 -2.73 0.31 -6.22
C LEU A 95 -2.42 -0.60 -5.02
N LEU A 96 -3.27 -1.58 -4.78
CA LEU A 96 -2.96 -2.73 -3.95
C LEU A 96 -2.07 -3.70 -4.73
N PHE A 97 -1.50 -4.67 -4.01
CA PHE A 97 -0.66 -5.70 -4.61
C PHE A 97 -1.37 -6.49 -5.72
N ASP A 98 -2.66 -6.78 -5.54
CA ASP A 98 -3.44 -7.47 -6.57
C ASP A 98 -3.64 -6.63 -7.82
N ASP A 99 -3.69 -5.29 -7.70
CA ASP A 99 -3.79 -4.39 -8.85
C ASP A 99 -2.49 -4.41 -9.64
N LEU A 100 -1.36 -4.29 -8.95
CA LEU A 100 -0.03 -4.37 -9.55
C LEU A 100 0.23 -5.73 -10.21
N ARG A 101 -0.24 -6.82 -9.59
CA ARG A 101 -0.07 -8.19 -10.12
C ARG A 101 -0.85 -8.45 -11.41
N ARG A 102 -1.94 -7.72 -11.63
CA ARG A 102 -2.73 -7.82 -12.87
C ARG A 102 -2.09 -7.08 -14.05
N LEU A 103 -1.11 -6.22 -13.80
CA LEU A 103 -0.37 -5.56 -14.86
C LEU A 103 0.51 -6.58 -15.60
N PRO A 104 0.43 -6.64 -16.94
CA PRO A 104 1.33 -7.47 -17.74
C PRO A 104 2.80 -7.08 -17.55
N SER A 105 3.71 -8.05 -17.66
CA SER A 105 5.15 -7.76 -17.71
C SER A 105 5.47 -6.86 -18.90
N GLY A 106 6.34 -5.86 -18.69
CA GLY A 106 6.65 -4.81 -19.66
C GLY A 106 5.75 -3.58 -19.56
N THR A 107 4.72 -3.58 -18.71
CA THR A 107 3.89 -2.38 -18.47
C THR A 107 4.75 -1.24 -17.93
N LEU A 108 4.60 -0.05 -18.51
CA LEU A 108 5.18 1.19 -18.03
C LEU A 108 4.13 1.96 -17.22
N VAL A 109 4.42 2.21 -15.95
CA VAL A 109 3.55 2.94 -15.01
C VAL A 109 4.19 4.30 -14.71
N PRO A 110 3.46 5.42 -14.83
CA PRO A 110 4.00 6.73 -14.50
C PRO A 110 4.29 6.87 -13.01
N THR A 111 5.23 7.74 -12.68
CA THR A 111 5.49 8.18 -11.30
C THR A 111 5.09 9.65 -11.11
N TYR A 112 5.04 10.14 -9.87
CA TYR A 112 4.83 11.58 -9.63
C TYR A 112 6.03 12.42 -10.05
N GLN A 113 7.22 11.83 -10.20
CA GLN A 113 8.36 12.52 -10.81
C GLN A 113 8.19 12.56 -12.34
N PRO A 114 8.22 13.74 -12.97
CA PRO A 114 8.21 13.87 -14.42
C PRO A 114 9.34 13.07 -15.08
N ASP A 115 9.08 12.53 -16.27
CA ASP A 115 10.01 11.72 -17.07
C ASP A 115 10.53 10.43 -16.39
N SER A 116 9.92 10.03 -15.26
CA SER A 116 10.24 8.80 -14.53
C SER A 116 9.10 7.80 -14.63
N MET A 117 9.40 6.61 -15.15
CA MET A 117 8.46 5.51 -15.35
C MET A 117 8.94 4.26 -14.61
N ILE A 118 7.99 3.42 -14.21
CA ILE A 118 8.23 2.10 -13.60
C ILE A 118 7.86 1.01 -14.59
N THR A 119 8.83 0.17 -14.94
CA THR A 119 8.60 -1.07 -15.67
C THR A 119 8.19 -2.16 -14.70
N VAL A 120 7.03 -2.75 -14.95
CA VAL A 120 6.51 -3.89 -14.21
C VAL A 120 7.05 -5.17 -14.81
N ASN A 121 7.60 -6.06 -13.99
CA ASN A 121 7.97 -7.41 -14.40
C ASN A 121 7.38 -8.43 -13.40
N ASN A 122 6.34 -9.11 -13.85
CA ASN A 122 5.70 -10.19 -13.12
C ASN A 122 6.36 -11.52 -13.52
N SER A 123 7.08 -12.12 -12.58
CA SER A 123 7.82 -13.38 -12.80
C SER A 123 7.10 -14.61 -12.24
N GLY A 124 5.79 -14.51 -11.98
CA GLY A 124 4.95 -15.63 -11.55
C GLY A 124 4.73 -15.68 -10.03
N ARG A 125 4.93 -16.84 -9.40
CA ARG A 125 4.31 -17.35 -8.13
C ARG A 125 4.15 -16.41 -6.93
N ARG A 126 4.78 -15.23 -6.91
CA ARG A 126 4.52 -14.04 -6.05
C ARG A 126 5.57 -12.94 -6.27
N ASN A 127 6.49 -13.14 -7.21
CA ASN A 127 7.61 -12.24 -7.44
C ASN A 127 7.23 -11.16 -8.46
N LEU A 128 7.07 -9.94 -7.96
CA LEU A 128 6.80 -8.76 -8.75
C LEU A 128 7.98 -7.79 -8.64
N TYR A 129 8.54 -7.40 -9.77
CA TYR A 129 9.64 -6.45 -9.85
C TYR A 129 9.15 -5.12 -10.46
N LEU A 130 9.63 -4.01 -9.90
CA LEU A 130 9.33 -2.65 -10.30
C LEU A 130 10.67 -1.95 -10.56
N ASN A 131 11.02 -1.70 -11.83
CA ASN A 131 12.35 -1.21 -12.21
C ASN A 131 13.50 -2.06 -11.61
N GLY A 132 13.36 -3.38 -11.62
CA GLY A 132 14.34 -4.31 -11.06
C GLY A 132 14.28 -4.46 -9.53
N ALA A 133 13.58 -3.60 -8.80
CA ALA A 133 13.36 -3.75 -7.36
C ALA A 133 12.23 -4.76 -7.08
N LEU A 134 12.50 -5.75 -6.24
CA LEU A 134 11.51 -6.75 -5.82
C LEU A 134 10.53 -6.15 -4.82
N LEU A 135 9.23 -6.31 -5.05
CA LEU A 135 8.21 -6.01 -4.06
C LEU A 135 8.22 -7.10 -2.97
N VAL A 136 8.73 -6.76 -1.79
CA VAL A 136 8.93 -7.69 -0.67
C VAL A 136 7.86 -7.59 0.41
N ARG A 137 7.19 -6.44 0.52
CA ARG A 137 6.12 -6.25 1.51
C ARG A 137 4.89 -5.60 0.88
N PRO A 138 3.90 -6.38 0.45
CA PRO A 138 2.68 -5.82 -0.13
C PRO A 138 1.78 -5.18 0.91
N ASN A 139 0.99 -4.19 0.48
CA ASN A 139 -0.16 -3.65 1.22
C ASN A 139 0.19 -3.18 2.65
N VAL A 140 1.27 -2.39 2.79
CA VAL A 140 1.67 -1.84 4.09
C VAL A 140 0.68 -0.80 4.58
N CYS A 141 0.28 0.14 3.73
CA CYS A 141 -0.74 1.13 4.07
C CYS A 141 -2.08 0.74 3.43
N THR A 142 -3.12 0.53 4.25
CA THR A 142 -4.45 0.12 3.80
C THR A 142 -5.59 0.76 4.57
N ALA A 143 -5.33 1.34 5.75
CA ALA A 143 -6.37 1.90 6.61
C ALA A 143 -6.93 3.22 6.08
N GLY A 144 -6.08 4.09 5.53
CA GLY A 144 -6.47 5.38 4.98
C GLY A 144 -7.00 5.29 3.53
N PRO A 145 -7.84 6.24 3.08
CA PRO A 145 -8.34 6.28 1.71
C PRO A 145 -7.29 6.78 0.70
N SER A 146 -6.39 7.67 1.11
CA SER A 146 -5.55 8.46 0.18
C SER A 146 -4.18 7.87 -0.15
N PHE A 147 -3.74 6.83 0.57
CA PHE A 147 -2.40 6.28 0.41
C PHE A 147 -2.39 4.75 0.37
N ARG A 148 -1.60 4.19 -0.54
CA ARG A 148 -1.16 2.79 -0.53
C ARG A 148 0.34 2.75 -0.41
N CYS A 149 0.88 1.68 0.16
CA CYS A 149 2.33 1.55 0.30
C CYS A 149 2.76 0.10 0.12
N HIS A 150 3.89 -0.10 -0.55
CA HIS A 150 4.54 -1.40 -0.69
C HIS A 150 6.02 -1.27 -0.38
N GLY A 151 6.55 -2.21 0.38
CA GLY A 151 7.98 -2.32 0.62
C GLY A 151 8.71 -2.96 -0.56
N ILE A 152 9.83 -2.37 -0.96
CA ILE A 152 10.68 -2.86 -2.06
C ILE A 152 12.11 -3.17 -1.59
N TYR A 153 12.76 -4.09 -2.29
CA TYR A 153 14.16 -4.47 -2.11
C TYR A 153 14.91 -4.46 -3.44
N GLY A 154 16.08 -3.83 -3.46
CA GLY A 154 16.82 -3.52 -4.69
C GLY A 154 16.67 -2.05 -5.10
N GLU A 155 17.60 -1.59 -5.91
CA GLU A 155 17.59 -0.24 -6.46
C GLU A 155 16.59 -0.13 -7.61
N MET A 156 15.78 0.92 -7.62
CA MET A 156 14.92 1.22 -8.78
C MET A 156 15.78 1.83 -9.88
N THR A 157 16.17 1.03 -10.87
CA THR A 157 16.93 1.54 -12.02
C THR A 157 16.06 2.52 -12.80
N ALA A 158 16.56 3.73 -13.04
CA ALA A 158 15.83 4.71 -13.82
C ALA A 158 15.62 4.21 -15.26
N VAL A 159 14.36 4.11 -15.69
CA VAL A 159 14.03 3.94 -17.10
C VAL A 159 13.85 5.34 -17.68
N ALA A 160 14.88 5.83 -18.36
CA ALA A 160 14.78 7.08 -19.10
C ALA A 160 13.74 6.90 -20.22
N VAL A 161 12.75 7.79 -20.28
CA VAL A 161 11.91 7.92 -21.45
C VAL A 161 12.81 8.46 -22.56
N ASN A 162 13.31 7.58 -23.43
CA ASN A 162 13.79 8.02 -24.72
C ASN A 162 12.61 8.74 -25.37
N ARG A 163 12.68 10.08 -25.47
CA ARG A 163 11.75 10.90 -26.24
C ARG A 163 11.96 10.60 -27.72
N ALA A 164 11.66 9.37 -28.13
CA ALA A 164 11.20 9.15 -29.48
C ALA A 164 9.91 9.98 -29.59
N ALA A 165 9.90 10.92 -30.53
CA ALA A 165 8.75 11.77 -30.81
C ALA A 165 7.47 10.91 -30.83
N PRO A 166 6.34 11.41 -30.28
CA PRO A 166 5.08 10.69 -30.38
C PRO A 166 4.85 10.32 -31.85
N PRO A 167 4.41 9.09 -32.18
CA PRO A 167 4.01 8.78 -33.53
C PRO A 167 2.90 9.76 -33.88
N ASN A 168 3.21 10.68 -34.80
CA ASN A 168 2.26 11.63 -35.32
C ASN A 168 1.15 10.80 -36.00
N CYS A 169 0.00 10.67 -35.35
CA CYS A 169 -1.19 10.00 -35.90
C CYS A 169 -1.88 10.85 -36.99
N SER A 170 -1.08 11.53 -37.81
CA SER A 170 -1.49 12.40 -38.91
C SER A 170 -0.72 11.96 -40.14
N GLY A 171 -1.07 10.79 -40.66
CA GLY A 171 -0.38 10.19 -41.80
C GLY A 171 -0.77 8.75 -42.00
N ALA A 172 -2.05 8.49 -42.29
CA ALA A 172 -2.46 7.23 -42.89
C ALA A 172 -1.81 7.13 -44.29
N ALA A 173 -0.59 6.61 -44.36
CA ALA A 173 -0.04 6.11 -45.60
C ALA A 173 -0.83 4.85 -45.99
N PRO A 174 -1.35 4.75 -47.23
CA PRO A 174 -2.06 3.55 -47.66
C PRO A 174 -1.14 2.33 -47.55
N LEU A 175 -1.64 1.28 -46.90
CA LEU A 175 -1.01 -0.04 -46.93
C LEU A 175 -0.87 -0.49 -48.40
N PRO A 176 0.29 -1.01 -48.83
CA PRO A 176 0.39 -1.64 -50.14
C PRO A 176 -0.54 -2.85 -50.20
N PRO A 177 -1.14 -3.15 -51.37
CA PRO A 177 -2.08 -4.26 -51.50
C PRO A 177 -1.39 -5.58 -51.16
N ALA A 178 -2.07 -6.39 -50.36
CA ALA A 178 -1.67 -7.73 -49.98
C ALA A 178 -1.35 -8.56 -51.23
N ALA A 179 -0.06 -8.81 -51.48
CA ALA A 179 0.36 -9.85 -52.40
C ALA A 179 0.02 -11.20 -51.76
N ALA A 180 -0.81 -11.98 -52.46
CA ALA A 180 -1.20 -13.32 -52.06
C ALA A 180 0.06 -14.18 -51.85
N VAL A 181 0.24 -14.67 -50.62
CA VAL A 181 1.23 -15.71 -50.31
C VAL A 181 0.69 -17.03 -50.87
N PRO A 182 1.44 -17.77 -51.71
CA PRO A 182 1.06 -19.13 -52.08
C PRO A 182 1.00 -20.01 -50.82
N LEU A 183 -0.12 -20.71 -50.61
CA LEU A 183 -0.24 -21.74 -49.58
C LEU A 183 0.90 -22.76 -49.77
N LEU A 184 1.92 -22.75 -48.91
CA LEU A 184 2.78 -23.90 -48.74
C LEU A 184 2.00 -24.99 -48.00
N ALA A 185 2.09 -26.21 -48.55
CA ALA A 185 1.42 -27.41 -48.08
C ALA A 185 1.66 -27.69 -46.58
N PRO A 186 0.69 -28.32 -45.89
CA PRO A 186 0.84 -28.69 -44.48
C PRO A 186 1.93 -29.76 -44.30
N PRO A 187 2.65 -29.75 -43.16
CA PRO A 187 3.64 -30.78 -42.85
C PRO A 187 2.98 -32.16 -42.65
N PRO A 188 3.67 -33.26 -42.97
CA PRO A 188 3.12 -34.61 -42.81
C PRO A 188 2.86 -34.92 -41.32
N GLN A 189 1.65 -35.38 -41.02
CA GLN A 189 1.28 -35.87 -39.68
C GLN A 189 2.14 -37.08 -39.29
N PRO A 190 2.61 -37.17 -38.04
CA PRO A 190 3.22 -38.39 -37.54
C PRO A 190 2.16 -39.50 -37.46
N THR A 191 2.51 -40.64 -38.04
CA THR A 191 1.75 -41.90 -38.03
C THR A 191 1.38 -42.32 -36.61
N SER A 192 0.07 -42.48 -36.37
CA SER A 192 -0.50 -43.10 -35.19
C SER A 192 -0.07 -44.57 -35.11
N VAL A 193 0.79 -44.90 -34.15
CA VAL A 193 1.08 -46.28 -33.77
C VAL A 193 0.15 -46.64 -32.61
N ALA A 194 -0.69 -47.64 -32.82
CA ALA A 194 -1.65 -48.13 -31.86
C ALA A 194 -0.96 -48.67 -30.58
N PRO A 195 -1.51 -48.41 -29.38
CA PRO A 195 -1.11 -49.14 -28.18
C PRO A 195 -1.78 -50.52 -28.13
N PRO A 196 -1.10 -51.57 -27.63
CA PRO A 196 -1.73 -52.86 -27.40
C PRO A 196 -2.65 -52.78 -26.17
N SER A 197 -3.86 -53.32 -26.34
CA SER A 197 -4.85 -53.60 -25.32
C SER A 197 -4.38 -54.69 -24.35
N VAL A 198 -4.42 -54.41 -23.05
CA VAL A 198 -4.48 -55.42 -21.99
C VAL A 198 -5.56 -55.06 -20.99
N ASP A 199 -6.40 -56.06 -20.73
CA ASP A 199 -7.63 -56.04 -19.95
C ASP A 199 -7.45 -55.79 -18.45
N ALA A 200 -8.51 -55.18 -17.90
CA ALA A 200 -9.14 -55.44 -16.60
C ALA A 200 -8.28 -55.89 -15.40
N ALA A 201 -8.25 -55.03 -14.36
CA ALA A 201 -8.48 -55.49 -12.99
C ALA A 201 -8.86 -54.33 -12.04
N VAL A 202 -10.12 -54.36 -11.59
CA VAL A 202 -10.55 -54.28 -10.18
C VAL A 202 -10.11 -53.08 -9.33
N SER A 203 -11.10 -52.22 -9.05
CA SER A 203 -11.19 -51.27 -7.92
C SER A 203 -11.05 -52.00 -6.56
N PRO A 204 -10.61 -51.32 -5.47
CA PRO A 204 -11.61 -50.56 -4.70
C PRO A 204 -11.10 -49.27 -4.03
N SER A 205 -12.03 -48.31 -3.89
CA SER A 205 -12.07 -47.29 -2.83
C SER A 205 -12.32 -47.95 -1.46
N PRO A 206 -11.87 -47.39 -0.31
CA PRO A 206 -12.63 -46.30 0.29
C PRO A 206 -11.84 -45.32 1.18
N ALA A 207 -12.42 -44.13 1.39
CA ALA A 207 -12.75 -43.55 2.70
C ALA A 207 -12.65 -42.03 2.66
N GLY A 208 -13.82 -41.38 2.68
CA GLY A 208 -13.92 -39.98 3.09
C GLY A 208 -13.75 -39.87 4.61
N PHE A 209 -13.36 -38.67 5.04
CA PHE A 209 -13.85 -38.10 6.28
C PHE A 209 -14.08 -36.61 6.05
N ASP A 210 -15.36 -36.25 6.15
CA ASP A 210 -15.84 -34.91 6.31
C ASP A 210 -15.37 -34.28 7.63
N ASP A 211 -15.39 -32.96 7.63
CA ASP A 211 -16.15 -32.15 8.57
C ASP A 211 -15.37 -31.21 9.52
N SER A 212 -15.91 -29.99 9.53
CA SER A 212 -16.04 -29.09 10.67
C SER A 212 -14.86 -28.19 11.06
N ALA A 213 -14.88 -27.03 10.39
CA ALA A 213 -14.87 -25.71 11.00
C ALA A 213 -14.99 -25.69 12.55
N ARG A 214 -13.92 -25.27 13.23
CA ARG A 214 -14.03 -24.69 14.58
C ARG A 214 -13.76 -23.19 14.53
N ARG A 215 -14.87 -22.46 14.60
CA ARG A 215 -14.97 -21.04 14.94
C ARG A 215 -14.38 -20.84 16.34
N SER A 216 -13.20 -20.22 16.42
CA SER A 216 -12.66 -19.71 17.69
C SER A 216 -12.99 -18.23 17.77
N GLY A 217 -14.08 -17.90 18.46
CA GLY A 217 -14.41 -16.53 18.80
C GLY A 217 -13.69 -16.15 20.09
N SER A 218 -12.66 -15.31 20.00
CA SER A 218 -12.12 -14.59 21.15
C SER A 218 -12.90 -13.28 21.34
N PRO A 219 -13.34 -12.93 22.55
CA PRO A 219 -14.01 -11.67 22.78
C PRO A 219 -13.00 -10.53 22.65
N ALA A 220 -13.25 -9.63 21.70
CA ALA A 220 -12.60 -8.33 21.66
C ALA A 220 -13.08 -7.53 22.88
N ILE A 221 -12.24 -7.40 23.90
CA ILE A 221 -12.46 -6.47 25.00
C ILE A 221 -12.24 -5.08 24.43
N SER A 222 -13.33 -4.45 23.99
CA SER A 222 -13.38 -3.03 23.72
C SER A 222 -13.21 -2.29 25.04
N PHE A 223 -11.99 -1.84 25.33
CA PHE A 223 -11.78 -0.83 26.37
C PHE A 223 -12.39 0.48 25.85
N SER A 224 -13.68 0.63 26.12
CA SER A 224 -14.40 1.88 25.92
C SER A 224 -13.70 2.99 26.71
N MET A 225 -13.36 4.07 26.00
CA MET A 225 -12.77 5.32 26.50
C MET A 225 -13.65 6.04 27.55
N ALA A 226 -14.80 5.46 27.92
CA ALA A 226 -15.61 5.88 29.05
C ALA A 226 -15.03 5.42 30.41
N CYS A 227 -14.26 4.33 30.46
CA CYS A 227 -13.67 3.84 31.72
C CYS A 227 -12.55 4.74 32.24
N SER A 228 -11.77 5.38 31.35
CA SER A 228 -10.70 6.30 31.76
C SER A 228 -11.25 7.59 32.37
N ALA A 229 -12.35 8.12 31.84
CA ALA A 229 -13.01 9.31 32.40
C ALA A 229 -13.59 9.03 33.80
N ALA A 230 -14.19 7.85 34.01
CA ALA A 230 -14.73 7.46 35.31
C ALA A 230 -13.64 7.32 36.38
N ILE A 231 -12.47 6.77 36.04
CA ILE A 231 -11.34 6.61 36.97
C ILE A 231 -10.78 7.99 37.37
N VAL A 232 -10.63 8.92 36.41
CA VAL A 232 -10.17 10.29 36.70
C VAL A 232 -11.18 11.03 37.57
N GLN A 233 -12.48 10.90 37.29
CA GLN A 233 -13.54 11.50 38.11
C GLN A 233 -13.53 10.96 39.56
N PHE A 234 -13.30 9.66 39.74
CA PHE A 234 -13.26 9.02 41.06
C PHE A 234 -12.06 9.45 41.89
N LEU A 235 -10.88 9.61 41.25
CA LEU A 235 -9.67 10.09 41.92
C LEU A 235 -9.82 11.54 42.36
N ILE A 236 -10.41 12.40 41.52
CA ILE A 236 -10.66 13.81 41.87
C ILE A 236 -11.65 13.91 43.04
N LEU A 237 -12.74 13.13 43.03
CA LEU A 237 -13.71 13.09 44.14
C LEU A 237 -13.10 12.57 45.44
N SER A 238 -12.18 11.59 45.36
CA SER A 238 -11.50 11.02 46.53
C SER A 238 -10.51 12.00 47.17
N MET A 239 -9.92 12.91 46.39
CA MET A 239 -9.05 13.97 46.90
C MET A 239 -9.84 15.13 47.54
N VAL A 240 -11.07 15.39 47.09
CA VAL A 240 -11.92 16.47 47.63
C VAL A 240 -12.62 16.06 48.94
N ASN A 241 -12.88 14.77 49.14
CA ASN A 241 -13.59 14.25 50.31
C ASN A 241 -12.69 13.77 51.47
N ASN A 242 -11.40 14.11 51.48
CA ASN A 242 -10.52 13.79 52.59
C ASN A 242 -10.32 15.04 53.49
N PRO A 243 -11.16 15.28 54.51
CA PRO A 243 -10.90 16.32 55.48
C PRO A 243 -9.71 15.92 56.35
N SER A 244 -8.68 16.77 56.42
CA SER A 244 -7.74 16.76 57.55
C SER A 244 -8.41 17.28 58.81
#